data_AF-A0A6G3X260-F1
#
_entry.id   AF-A0A6G3X260-F1
#
_cell.length_a   1.000
_cell.length_b   1.000
_cell.length_c   1.000
_cell.angle_alpha   90.00
_cell.angle_beta   90.00
_cell.angle_gamma   90.00
#
_symmetry.space_group_name_H-M   'P 1'
#
loop_
_entity.id
_entity.type
_entity.pdbx_description
1 polymer ?
#
loop_
_entity_poly.entity_id
_entity_poly.type
_entity_poly.pdbx_seq_one_letter_code
_entity_poly.pdbx_strand_id
1 'polypeptide(L)'
;REAMSIMKKEGIPGSYEGIHRNIIRESSGNRWAINNWDINARNGIPSKGLLQVIQPTFDRYHVAGTKKDLYDPVANIVAACNYAADRYG
;
A
#
# COMPACT_ATOMS: atom_id res chain seq x y z
N ARG A 1 2.14 10.80 -8.55
CA ARG A 1 1.97 12.25 -8.23
C ARG A 1 0.78 12.47 -7.30
N GLU A 2 -0.39 11.89 -7.60
CA GLU A 2 -1.57 11.96 -6.73
C GLU A 2 -1.35 11.41 -5.32
N ALA A 3 -0.84 10.17 -5.18
CA ALA A 3 -0.54 9.59 -3.87
C ALA A 3 0.37 10.48 -2.99
N MET A 4 1.44 11.06 -3.57
CA MET A 4 2.32 11.99 -2.87
C MET A 4 1.60 13.26 -2.37
N SER A 5 0.66 13.78 -3.16
CA SER A 5 -0.14 14.94 -2.78
C SER A 5 -1.02 14.63 -1.57
N ILE A 6 -1.69 13.47 -1.59
CA ILE A 6 -2.54 13.00 -0.50
C ILE A 6 -1.70 12.74 0.75
N MET A 7 -0.60 12.00 0.62
CA MET A 7 0.32 11.75 1.74
C MET A 7 0.80 13.04 2.39
N LYS A 8 1.23 14.04 1.59
CA LYS A 8 1.63 15.34 2.11
C LYS A 8 0.51 16.05 2.85
N LYS A 9 -0.72 16.01 2.32
CA LYS A 9 -1.89 16.64 2.93
C LYS A 9 -2.23 16.00 4.28
N GLU A 10 -2.14 14.68 4.37
CA GLU A 10 -2.49 13.89 5.57
C GLU A 10 -1.31 13.73 6.54
N GLY A 11 -0.16 14.38 6.28
CA GLY A 11 1.02 14.29 7.15
C GLY A 11 1.73 12.93 7.12
N ILE A 12 1.49 12.11 6.09
CA ILE A 12 2.11 10.79 5.94
C ILE A 12 3.51 10.96 5.30
N PRO A 13 4.60 10.58 5.98
CA PRO A 13 5.94 10.70 5.43
C PRO A 13 6.18 9.73 4.27
N GLY A 14 7.02 10.13 3.32
CA GLY A 14 7.47 9.30 2.22
C GLY A 14 8.13 10.11 1.11
N SER A 15 9.02 9.49 0.35
CA SER A 15 9.61 10.06 -0.86
C SER A 15 9.18 9.28 -2.10
N TYR A 16 9.15 9.96 -3.26
CA TYR A 16 8.79 9.32 -4.51
C TYR A 16 9.74 8.16 -4.84
N GLU A 17 11.05 8.38 -4.66
CA GLU A 17 12.11 7.42 -4.96
C GLU A 17 12.02 6.19 -4.04
N GLY A 18 11.75 6.40 -2.75
CA GLY A 18 11.59 5.31 -1.79
C GLY A 18 10.36 4.45 -2.08
N ILE A 19 9.23 5.11 -2.35
CA ILE A 19 7.98 4.42 -2.73
C ILE A 19 8.17 3.67 -4.05
N HIS A 20 8.74 4.31 -5.06
CA HIS A 20 8.99 3.68 -6.36
C HIS A 20 9.90 2.45 -6.23
N ARG A 21 10.99 2.54 -5.47
CA ARG A 21 11.87 1.39 -5.19
C ARG A 21 11.10 0.24 -4.55
N ASN A 22 10.27 0.52 -3.56
CA ASN A 22 9.46 -0.51 -2.90
C ASN A 22 8.46 -1.13 -3.87
N ILE A 23 7.75 -0.34 -4.69
CA ILE A 23 6.81 -0.87 -5.69
C ILE A 23 7.48 -1.88 -6.62
N ILE A 24 8.68 -1.54 -7.13
CA ILE A 24 9.42 -2.45 -8.01
C ILE A 24 9.82 -3.73 -7.28
N ARG A 25 10.27 -3.64 -6.02
CA ARG A 25 10.62 -4.81 -5.21
C ARG A 25 9.41 -5.70 -4.92
N GLU A 26 8.29 -5.11 -4.52
CA GLU A 26 7.12 -5.84 -4.03
C GLU A 26 6.25 -6.42 -5.15
N SER A 27 6.11 -5.72 -6.28
CA SER A 27 5.15 -6.10 -7.33
C SER A 27 5.70 -6.01 -8.76
N SER A 28 6.96 -5.60 -8.95
CA SER A 28 7.49 -5.24 -10.28
C SER A 28 6.62 -4.21 -11.02
N GLY A 29 5.89 -3.35 -10.28
CA GLY A 29 4.96 -2.38 -10.83
C GLY A 29 3.59 -2.94 -11.23
N ASN A 30 3.31 -4.22 -10.99
CA ASN A 30 2.03 -4.82 -11.31
C ASN A 30 0.98 -4.48 -10.22
N ARG A 31 0.04 -3.59 -10.54
CA ARG A 31 -1.05 -3.23 -9.63
C ARG A 31 -1.98 -4.40 -9.27
N TRP A 32 -1.96 -5.48 -10.04
CA TRP A 32 -2.77 -6.69 -9.82
C TRP A 32 -1.96 -7.83 -9.19
N ALA A 33 -0.76 -7.56 -8.67
CA ALA A 33 0.06 -8.57 -8.02
C ALA A 33 -0.66 -9.14 -6.77
N ILE A 34 -0.57 -10.46 -6.58
CA ILE A 34 -1.11 -11.20 -5.45
C ILE A 34 -0.05 -12.19 -4.98
N ASN A 35 0.30 -12.16 -3.70
CA ASN A 35 1.15 -13.19 -3.10
C ASN A 35 0.28 -14.35 -2.58
N ASN A 36 0.47 -15.56 -3.12
CA ASN A 36 -0.27 -16.75 -2.72
C ASN A 36 0.54 -17.76 -1.89
N TRP A 37 1.76 -17.40 -1.48
CA TRP A 37 2.71 -18.36 -0.90
C TRP A 37 2.92 -18.20 0.61
N ASP A 38 2.71 -16.99 1.14
CA ASP A 38 3.01 -16.69 2.55
C ASP A 38 1.93 -17.18 3.54
N ILE A 39 2.16 -16.97 4.83
CA ILE A 39 1.23 -17.37 5.88
C ILE A 39 -0.12 -16.66 5.79
N ASN A 40 -0.16 -15.41 5.31
CA ASN A 40 -1.40 -14.68 5.16
C ASN A 40 -2.23 -15.26 4.02
N ALA A 41 -1.59 -15.62 2.90
CA ALA A 41 -2.23 -16.33 1.80
C ALA A 41 -2.78 -17.69 2.23
N ARG A 42 -2.01 -18.47 3.01
CA ARG A 42 -2.48 -19.73 3.60
C ARG A 42 -3.68 -19.54 4.52
N ASN A 43 -3.77 -18.39 5.19
CA ASN A 43 -4.90 -18.00 6.03
C ASN A 43 -6.04 -17.32 5.24
N GLY A 44 -5.99 -17.29 3.90
CA GLY A 44 -7.03 -16.71 3.05
C GLY A 44 -7.02 -15.18 2.93
N ILE A 45 -5.96 -14.51 3.41
CA ILE A 45 -5.80 -13.06 3.39
C ILE A 45 -4.50 -12.69 2.65
N PRO A 46 -4.35 -13.05 1.36
CA PRO A 46 -3.12 -12.78 0.63
C PRO A 46 -2.86 -11.27 0.51
N SER A 47 -1.58 -10.89 0.50
CA SER A 47 -1.16 -9.52 0.20
C SER A 47 -1.31 -9.22 -1.28
N LYS A 48 -1.69 -7.96 -1.61
CA LYS A 48 -2.02 -7.57 -2.98
C LYS A 48 -1.62 -6.14 -3.31
N GLY A 49 -1.60 -5.83 -4.59
CA GLY A 49 -1.37 -4.49 -5.12
C GLY A 49 0.11 -4.10 -5.15
N LEU A 50 0.36 -2.82 -5.43
CA LEU A 50 1.71 -2.32 -5.73
C LEU A 50 2.71 -2.49 -4.58
N LEU A 51 2.26 -2.34 -3.34
CA LEU A 51 3.07 -2.47 -2.13
C LEU A 51 2.69 -3.69 -1.28
N GLN A 52 2.01 -4.67 -1.88
CA GLN A 52 1.71 -5.97 -1.27
C GLN A 52 1.11 -5.84 0.15
N VAL A 53 -0.04 -5.17 0.25
CA VAL A 53 -0.77 -4.94 1.51
C VAL A 53 -1.86 -6.01 1.69
N ILE A 54 -2.05 -6.49 2.92
CA ILE A 54 -3.17 -7.38 3.27
C ILE A 54 -4.44 -6.58 3.58
N GLN A 55 -5.62 -7.16 3.34
CA GLN A 55 -6.91 -6.47 3.51
C GLN A 55 -7.10 -5.81 4.89
N PRO A 56 -6.82 -6.48 6.04
CA PRO A 56 -7.01 -5.86 7.35
C PRO A 56 -6.13 -4.62 7.58
N THR A 57 -4.90 -4.62 7.05
CA THR A 57 -4.02 -3.45 7.10
C THR A 57 -4.56 -2.33 6.24
N PHE A 58 -5.00 -2.64 5.01
CA PHE A 58 -5.60 -1.63 4.15
C PHE A 58 -6.83 -1.00 4.77
N ASP A 59 -7.73 -1.80 5.34
CA ASP A 59 -8.96 -1.29 5.97
C ASP A 59 -8.65 -0.38 7.16
N ARG A 60 -7.63 -0.72 7.97
CA ARG A 60 -7.21 0.07 9.13
C ARG A 60 -6.53 1.38 8.74
N TYR A 61 -5.68 1.36 7.71
CA TYR A 61 -4.85 2.52 7.33
C TYR A 61 -5.37 3.23 6.07
N HIS A 62 -6.57 2.88 5.61
CA HIS A 62 -7.24 3.54 4.49
C HIS A 62 -7.36 5.04 4.76
N VAL A 63 -7.04 5.84 3.76
CA VAL A 63 -7.16 7.29 3.84
C VAL A 63 -8.43 7.75 3.14
N ALA A 64 -9.28 8.45 3.89
CA ALA A 64 -10.53 8.98 3.39
C ALA A 64 -10.30 9.88 2.15
N GLY A 65 -11.17 9.73 1.15
CA GLY A 65 -11.02 10.41 -0.14
C GLY A 65 -10.23 9.61 -1.19
N THR A 66 -9.59 8.51 -0.82
CA THR A 66 -9.09 7.51 -1.79
C THR A 66 -10.14 6.43 -2.05
N LYS A 67 -10.02 5.67 -3.15
CA LYS A 67 -10.92 4.54 -3.42
C LYS A 67 -10.83 3.48 -2.33
N LYS A 68 -11.96 2.83 -2.01
CA LYS A 68 -11.98 1.62 -1.17
C LYS A 68 -11.69 0.38 -1.99
N ASP A 69 -10.51 0.36 -2.61
CA ASP A 69 -10.04 -0.75 -3.43
C ASP A 69 -8.54 -0.95 -3.19
N LEU A 70 -8.17 -2.14 -2.71
CA LEU A 70 -6.80 -2.52 -2.41
C LEU A 70 -5.91 -2.55 -3.67
N TYR A 71 -6.48 -2.77 -4.86
CA TYR A 71 -5.74 -2.75 -6.12
C TYR A 71 -5.65 -1.35 -6.75
N ASP A 72 -6.40 -0.37 -6.23
CA ASP A 72 -6.26 1.00 -6.71
C ASP A 72 -4.85 1.50 -6.35
N PRO A 73 -4.04 1.93 -7.35
CA PRO A 73 -2.65 2.33 -7.12
C PRO A 73 -2.50 3.40 -6.05
N VAL A 74 -3.39 4.39 -6.02
CA VAL A 74 -3.29 5.51 -5.09
C VAL A 74 -3.67 5.05 -3.69
N ALA A 75 -4.82 4.37 -3.54
CA ALA A 75 -5.25 3.87 -2.24
C ALA A 75 -4.24 2.88 -1.63
N ASN A 76 -3.70 1.95 -2.44
CA ASN A 76 -2.70 0.97 -1.99
C ASN A 76 -1.43 1.66 -1.48
N ILE A 77 -0.90 2.62 -2.25
CA ILE A 77 0.31 3.35 -1.86
C ILE A 77 0.08 4.15 -0.58
N VAL A 78 -1.00 4.92 -0.52
CA VAL A 78 -1.28 5.80 0.61
C VAL A 78 -1.51 4.99 1.89
N ALA A 79 -2.28 3.90 1.82
CA ALA A 79 -2.53 3.04 2.99
C ALA A 79 -1.25 2.32 3.46
N ALA A 80 -0.41 1.83 2.54
CA ALA A 80 0.87 1.20 2.88
C ALA A 80 1.83 2.18 3.58
N CYS A 81 1.94 3.41 3.06
CA CYS A 81 2.79 4.44 3.65
C CYS A 81 2.24 4.91 5.01
N ASN A 82 0.92 5.03 5.16
CA ASN A 82 0.28 5.34 6.43
C ASN A 82 0.58 4.26 7.49
N TYR A 83 0.45 2.98 7.10
CA TYR A 83 0.86 1.86 7.95
C TYR A 83 2.35 1.93 8.33
N ALA A 84 3.23 2.19 7.37
CA ALA A 84 4.66 2.26 7.64
C ALA A 84 5.01 3.40 8.60
N ALA A 85 4.37 4.56 8.45
CA ALA A 85 4.54 5.70 9.33
C ALA A 85 4.08 5.41 10.78
N ASP A 86 2.93 4.77 10.96
CA ASP A 86 2.43 4.41 12.30
C ASP A 86 3.31 3.37 13.01
N ARG A 87 3.89 2.42 12.26
CA ARG A 87 4.61 1.28 12.83
C ARG A 87 6.11 1.49 13.00
N TYR A 88 6.71 2.34 12.17
CA TYR A 88 8.17 2.49 12.08
C TYR A 88 8.64 3.95 12.09
N GLY A 89 7.70 4.91 12.15
CA GLY A 89 7.98 6.35 12.22
C GLY A 89 8.40 6.83 13.61
#